data_AF-A0A9D0RAJ9-F1
#
_entry.id   AF-A0A9D0RAJ9-F1
#
_cell.length_a   1.000
_cell.length_b   1.000
_cell.length_c   1.000
_cell.angle_alpha   90.00
_cell.angle_beta   90.00
_cell.angle_gamma   90.00
#
_symmetry.space_group_name_H-M   'P 1'
#
loop_
_entity.id
_entity.type
_entity.pdbx_description
1 polymer ?
#
loop_
_entity_poly.entity_id
_entity_poly.type
_entity_poly.pdbx_seq_one_letter_code
_entity_poly.pdbx_strand_id
1 'polypeptide(L)'
;MKLEFDINSAPPTHEEITAERERALKALEDLRKKDIRYIVVAVAILIGIVCFQLFVTIPAMRDPKAEPGFIGVVTLYTPYIIGAFIFTAHALNHKLIEKPRKVQRTLRDALTAASPEQLAETLGRETPYAEIAAYQQQVAAQGRALVQGELEMMQRWIEQRRSAES
;
A
#
# COMPACT_ATOMS: atom_id res chain seq x y z
N MET A 1 -15.07 6.45 0.09
CA MET A 1 -14.97 7.91 0.26
C MET A 1 -13.54 8.17 0.71
N LYS A 2 -12.91 9.30 0.38
CA LYS A 2 -11.59 9.63 0.92
C LYS A 2 -11.86 10.65 2.01
N LEU A 3 -11.59 10.32 3.27
CA LEU A 3 -11.62 11.33 4.33
C LEU A 3 -10.55 12.36 3.96
N GLU A 4 -10.97 13.61 3.76
CA GLU A 4 -10.05 14.72 3.52
C GLU A 4 -10.06 15.59 4.77
N PHE A 5 -8.87 15.84 5.29
CA PHE A 5 -8.66 16.75 6.41
C PHE A 5 -8.42 18.14 5.83
N ASP A 6 -9.22 19.11 6.26
CA ASP A 6 -9.07 20.52 5.89
C ASP A 6 -9.47 21.39 7.10
N ILE A 7 -8.54 22.25 7.53
CA ILE A 7 -8.71 23.21 8.64
C ILE A 7 -9.95 24.09 8.44
N ASN A 8 -10.31 24.40 7.20
CA ASN A 8 -11.42 25.31 6.88
C ASN A 8 -12.79 24.61 6.84
N SER A 9 -12.79 23.28 6.93
CA SER A 9 -13.99 22.45 6.86
C SER A 9 -14.34 21.85 8.22
N ALA A 10 -15.57 21.36 8.37
CA ALA A 10 -15.98 20.70 9.60
C ALA A 10 -15.12 19.43 9.83
N PRO A 11 -14.55 19.24 11.03
CA PRO A 11 -13.74 18.07 11.33
C PRO A 11 -14.59 16.80 11.20
N PRO A 12 -14.04 15.73 10.59
CA PRO A 12 -14.74 14.47 10.47
C PRO A 12 -15.08 13.90 11.85
N THR A 13 -16.23 13.25 11.94
CA THR A 13 -16.77 12.71 13.19
C THR A 13 -16.02 11.45 13.63
N HIS A 14 -16.21 11.07 14.90
CA HIS A 14 -15.64 9.82 15.42
C HIS A 14 -16.10 8.60 14.61
N GLU A 15 -17.37 8.54 14.22
CA GLU A 15 -17.96 7.43 13.44
C GLU A 15 -17.36 7.34 12.02
N GLU A 16 -17.10 8.48 11.39
CA GLU A 16 -16.48 8.52 10.06
C GLU A 16 -15.03 8.03 10.08
N ILE A 17 -14.28 8.42 11.12
CA ILE A 17 -12.89 7.99 11.32
C ILE A 17 -12.82 6.48 11.61
N THR A 18 -13.70 5.97 12.48
CA THR A 18 -13.74 4.53 12.80
C THR A 18 -14.17 3.71 11.59
N ALA A 19 -15.20 4.16 10.85
CA ALA A 19 -15.65 3.52 9.63
C ALA A 19 -14.52 3.43 8.59
N GLU A 20 -13.78 4.51 8.32
CA GLU A 20 -12.67 4.43 7.36
C GLU A 20 -11.47 3.65 7.86
N ARG A 21 -11.24 3.60 9.17
CA ARG A 21 -10.24 2.68 9.73
C ARG A 21 -10.63 1.23 9.49
N GLU A 22 -11.89 0.86 9.68
CA GLU A 22 -12.39 -0.49 9.38
C GLU A 22 -12.32 -0.81 7.89
N ARG A 23 -12.69 0.13 7.01
CA ARG A 23 -12.55 -0.07 5.55
C ARG A 23 -11.09 -0.26 5.15
N ALA A 24 -10.16 0.51 5.72
CA ALA A 24 -8.73 0.36 5.46
C ALA A 24 -8.21 -1.01 5.95
N LEU A 25 -8.63 -1.46 7.14
CA LEU A 25 -8.27 -2.78 7.67
C LEU A 25 -8.80 -3.92 6.78
N LYS A 26 -10.07 -3.85 6.37
CA LYS A 26 -10.66 -4.84 5.47
C LYS A 26 -9.95 -4.88 4.12
N ALA A 27 -9.63 -3.70 3.55
CA ALA A 27 -8.86 -3.60 2.32
C ALA A 27 -7.45 -4.22 2.45
N LEU A 28 -6.78 -4.02 3.59
CA LEU A 28 -5.49 -4.65 3.87
C LEU A 28 -5.60 -6.18 3.95
N GLU A 29 -6.66 -6.70 4.54
CA GLU A 29 -6.91 -8.14 4.61
C GLU A 29 -7.18 -8.74 3.22
N ASP A 30 -7.98 -8.06 2.41
CA ASP A 30 -8.26 -8.48 1.03
C ASP A 30 -7.00 -8.44 0.15
N LEU A 31 -6.15 -7.43 0.33
CA LEU A 31 -4.84 -7.36 -0.33
C LEU A 31 -3.92 -8.50 0.12
N ARG A 32 -3.94 -8.88 1.40
CA ARG A 32 -3.17 -10.04 1.90
C ARG A 32 -3.65 -11.35 1.27
N LYS A 33 -4.96 -11.54 1.12
CA LYS A 33 -5.52 -12.73 0.44
C LYS A 33 -5.08 -12.78 -1.03
N LYS A 34 -5.07 -11.64 -1.72
CA LYS A 34 -4.57 -11.52 -3.09
C LYS A 34 -3.08 -11.85 -3.20
N ASP A 35 -2.27 -11.32 -2.28
CA ASP A 35 -0.83 -11.59 -2.18
C ASP A 35 -0.52 -13.08 -2.02
N ILE A 36 -1.22 -13.75 -1.09
CA ILE A 36 -1.07 -15.21 -0.89
C ILE A 36 -1.43 -15.98 -2.16
N ARG A 37 -2.57 -15.66 -2.79
CA ARG A 37 -2.99 -16.32 -4.04
C ARG A 37 -1.96 -16.11 -5.15
N TYR A 38 -1.38 -14.93 -5.19
CA TYR A 38 -0.33 -14.58 -6.15
C TYR A 38 0.91 -15.43 -5.99
N ILE A 39 1.41 -15.54 -4.76
CA ILE A 39 2.56 -16.37 -4.40
C ILE A 39 2.29 -17.84 -4.74
N VAL A 40 1.10 -18.35 -4.39
CA VAL A 40 0.72 -19.75 -4.69
C VAL A 40 0.77 -20.03 -6.20
N VAL A 41 0.22 -19.13 -7.03
CA VAL A 41 0.26 -19.27 -8.49
C VAL A 41 1.68 -19.21 -9.03
N ALA A 42 2.50 -18.27 -8.54
CA ALA A 42 3.89 -18.14 -8.96
C ALA A 42 4.72 -19.40 -8.63
N VAL A 43 4.56 -19.94 -7.41
CA VAL A 43 5.22 -21.18 -6.97
C VAL A 43 4.73 -22.37 -7.80
N ALA A 44 3.43 -22.50 -8.07
CA ALA A 44 2.89 -23.58 -8.88
C ALA A 44 3.45 -23.58 -10.31
N ILE A 45 3.59 -22.39 -10.92
CA ILE A 45 4.20 -22.25 -12.25
C ILE A 45 5.66 -22.65 -12.23
N LEU A 46 6.42 -22.22 -11.21
CA LEU A 46 7.83 -22.57 -11.09
C LEU A 46 8.02 -24.09 -10.90
N ILE A 47 7.20 -24.73 -10.07
CA ILE A 47 7.18 -26.19 -9.92
C ILE A 47 6.85 -26.86 -11.26
N GLY A 48 5.83 -26.38 -11.98
CA GLY A 48 5.45 -26.90 -13.29
C GLY A 48 6.59 -26.85 -14.31
N ILE A 49 7.34 -25.74 -14.33
CA ILE A 49 8.52 -25.58 -15.19
C ILE A 49 9.63 -26.56 -14.80
N VAL A 50 9.93 -26.70 -13.50
CA VAL A 50 10.93 -27.65 -13.01
C VAL A 50 10.55 -29.09 -13.38
N CYS A 51 9.30 -29.47 -13.16
CA CYS A 51 8.79 -30.78 -13.56
C CYS A 51 8.91 -30.99 -15.08
N PHE A 52 8.53 -30.00 -15.89
CA PHE A 52 8.66 -30.10 -17.35
C PHE A 52 10.12 -30.29 -17.80
N GLN A 53 11.05 -29.56 -17.19
CA GLN A 53 12.48 -29.69 -17.47
C GLN A 53 13.00 -31.08 -17.10
N LEU A 54 12.66 -31.59 -15.91
CA LEU A 54 13.14 -32.87 -15.40
C LEU A 54 12.54 -34.09 -16.12
N PHE A 55 11.24 -34.05 -16.42
CA PHE A 55 10.52 -35.22 -16.94
C PHE A 55 10.37 -35.25 -18.46
N VAL A 56 10.50 -34.11 -19.15
CA VAL A 56 10.32 -34.04 -20.61
C VAL A 56 11.60 -33.59 -21.30
N THR A 57 12.13 -32.44 -20.89
CA THR A 57 13.25 -31.80 -21.60
C THR A 57 14.54 -32.60 -21.49
N ILE A 58 14.99 -32.92 -20.28
CA ILE A 58 16.23 -33.65 -20.07
C ILE A 58 16.19 -35.05 -20.69
N PRO A 59 15.12 -35.86 -20.51
CA PRO A 59 15.03 -37.18 -21.14
C PRO A 59 15.02 -37.11 -22.67
N ALA A 60 14.26 -36.18 -23.27
CA ALA A 60 14.21 -36.03 -24.72
C ALA A 60 15.53 -35.56 -25.35
N MET A 61 16.29 -34.71 -24.64
CA MET A 61 17.63 -34.27 -25.08
C MET A 61 18.71 -35.35 -24.91
N ARG A 62 18.46 -36.37 -24.07
CA ARG A 62 19.38 -37.51 -23.86
C ARG A 62 19.17 -38.66 -24.82
N ASP A 63 18.03 -38.73 -25.51
CA ASP A 63 17.74 -39.77 -26.49
C ASP A 63 18.31 -39.38 -27.87
N PRO A 64 19.36 -40.07 -28.37
CA PRO A 64 19.94 -39.80 -29.69
C PRO A 64 19.00 -40.13 -30.86
N LYS A 65 17.84 -40.77 -30.62
CA LYS A 65 16.83 -41.09 -31.65
C LYS A 65 15.63 -40.13 -31.64
N ALA A 66 15.49 -39.25 -30.65
CA ALA A 66 14.40 -38.30 -30.60
C ALA A 66 14.67 -37.14 -31.57
N GLU A 67 13.73 -36.82 -32.47
CA GLU A 67 13.81 -35.60 -33.26
C GLU A 67 13.61 -34.39 -32.32
N PRO A 68 14.66 -33.61 -32.03
CA PRO A 68 14.62 -32.65 -30.93
C PRO A 68 13.97 -31.33 -31.34
N GLY A 69 13.33 -31.25 -32.51
CA GLY A 69 12.89 -29.99 -33.11
C GLY A 69 11.97 -29.18 -32.19
N PHE A 70 10.86 -29.77 -31.75
CA PHE A 70 9.90 -29.05 -30.91
C PHE A 70 10.38 -28.87 -29.46
N ILE A 71 10.92 -29.93 -28.83
CA ILE A 71 11.34 -29.89 -27.42
C ILE A 71 12.59 -29.01 -27.25
N GLY A 72 13.53 -29.05 -28.18
CA GLY A 72 14.71 -28.19 -28.19
C GLY A 72 14.36 -26.71 -28.34
N VAL A 73 13.38 -26.38 -29.19
CA VAL A 73 12.85 -25.00 -29.30
C VAL A 73 12.20 -24.55 -28.00
N VAL A 74 11.32 -25.36 -27.40
CA VAL A 74 10.67 -25.02 -26.12
C VAL A 74 11.71 -24.82 -25.01
N THR A 75 12.75 -25.66 -24.98
CA THR A 75 13.86 -25.57 -24.01
C THR A 75 14.65 -24.29 -24.18
N LEU A 76 15.01 -23.93 -25.41
CA LEU A 76 15.77 -22.72 -25.73
C LEU A 76 15.01 -21.45 -25.30
N TYR A 77 13.69 -21.44 -25.47
CA TYR A 77 12.84 -20.30 -25.10
C TYR A 77 12.41 -20.29 -23.62
N THR A 78 12.60 -21.39 -22.89
CA THR A 78 12.17 -21.50 -21.49
C THR A 78 12.76 -20.39 -20.59
N PRO A 79 14.06 -20.04 -20.64
CA PRO A 79 14.60 -18.94 -19.84
C PRO A 79 13.94 -17.59 -20.13
N TYR A 80 13.60 -17.33 -21.40
CA TYR A 80 12.93 -16.10 -21.82
C TYR A 80 11.49 -16.03 -21.32
N ILE A 81 10.77 -17.16 -21.36
CA ILE A 81 9.41 -17.27 -20.82
C ILE A 81 9.43 -17.07 -19.30
N ILE A 82 10.37 -17.69 -18.60
CA ILE A 82 10.57 -17.49 -17.15
C ILE A 82 10.86 -16.01 -16.85
N GLY A 83 11.80 -15.40 -17.58
CA GLY A 83 12.14 -13.99 -17.42
C GLY A 83 10.93 -13.09 -17.63
N ALA A 84 10.23 -13.24 -18.76
CA ALA A 84 9.03 -12.47 -19.07
C ALA A 84 7.96 -12.63 -17.98
N PHE A 85 7.75 -13.86 -17.49
CA PHE A 85 6.82 -14.15 -16.40
C PHE A 85 7.24 -13.48 -15.11
N ILE A 86 8.50 -13.56 -14.69
CA ILE A 86 8.99 -12.92 -13.46
C ILE A 86 8.84 -11.40 -13.55
N PHE A 87 9.20 -10.78 -14.68
CA PHE A 87 9.10 -9.33 -14.85
C PHE A 87 7.65 -8.83 -14.85
N THR A 88 6.77 -9.45 -15.63
CA THR A 88 5.34 -9.10 -15.60
C THR A 88 4.74 -9.40 -14.23
N ALA A 89 5.15 -10.51 -13.61
CA ALA A 89 4.65 -10.86 -12.30
C ALA A 89 5.08 -9.86 -11.21
N HIS A 90 6.34 -9.43 -11.23
CA HIS A 90 6.83 -8.44 -10.29
C HIS A 90 6.13 -7.08 -10.49
N ALA A 91 5.99 -6.63 -11.75
CA ALA A 91 5.31 -5.39 -12.06
C ALA A 91 3.83 -5.39 -11.64
N LEU A 92 3.12 -6.50 -11.86
CA LEU A 92 1.73 -6.68 -11.44
C LEU A 92 1.60 -6.69 -9.91
N ASN A 93 2.47 -7.42 -9.21
CA ASN A 93 2.47 -7.46 -7.75
C ASN A 93 2.71 -6.06 -7.16
N HIS A 94 3.71 -5.36 -7.67
CA HIS A 94 4.02 -4.00 -7.23
C HIS A 94 2.83 -3.05 -7.41
N LYS A 95 2.20 -3.08 -8.59
CA LYS A 95 1.08 -2.18 -8.93
C LYS A 95 -0.21 -2.52 -8.20
N LEU A 96 -0.54 -3.81 -8.05
CA LEU A 96 -1.85 -4.26 -7.58
C LEU A 96 -1.89 -4.60 -6.09
N ILE A 97 -0.73 -4.89 -5.48
CA ILE A 97 -0.66 -5.34 -4.09
C ILE A 97 0.18 -4.38 -3.26
N GLU A 98 1.46 -4.16 -3.62
CA GLU A 98 2.38 -3.38 -2.78
C GLU A 98 1.96 -1.90 -2.69
N LYS A 99 1.70 -1.26 -3.83
CA LYS A 99 1.30 0.16 -3.86
C LYS A 99 -0.01 0.39 -3.12
N PRO A 100 -1.11 -0.36 -3.37
CA PRO A 100 -2.34 -0.23 -2.58
C PRO A 100 -2.13 -0.53 -1.10
N ARG A 101 -1.32 -1.53 -0.76
CA ARG A 101 -1.02 -1.87 0.65
C ARG A 101 -0.30 -0.73 1.36
N LYS A 102 0.65 -0.08 0.70
CA LYS A 102 1.33 1.10 1.26
C LYS A 102 0.35 2.24 1.49
N VAL A 103 -0.50 2.54 0.50
CA VAL A 103 -1.53 3.59 0.62
C VAL A 103 -2.49 3.31 1.78
N GLN A 104 -2.98 2.08 1.91
CA GLN A 104 -3.90 1.70 2.98
C GLN A 104 -3.23 1.71 4.37
N ARG A 105 -1.95 1.36 4.47
CA ARG A 105 -1.17 1.51 5.70
C ARG A 105 -1.03 2.98 6.10
N THR A 106 -0.61 3.84 5.17
CA THR A 106 -0.50 5.28 5.41
C THR A 106 -1.84 5.88 5.83
N LEU A 107 -2.95 5.49 5.19
CA LEU A 107 -4.29 5.93 5.59
C LEU A 107 -4.63 5.49 7.01
N ARG A 108 -4.39 4.22 7.35
CA ARG A 108 -4.66 3.69 8.69
C ARG A 108 -3.83 4.41 9.75
N ASP A 109 -2.57 4.66 9.46
CA ASP A 109 -1.65 5.33 10.39
C ASP A 109 -2.09 6.81 10.56
N ALA A 110 -2.46 7.49 9.47
CA ALA A 110 -3.05 8.84 9.52
C ALA A 110 -4.36 8.94 10.32
N LEU A 111 -5.16 7.87 10.37
CA LEU A 111 -6.40 7.79 11.16
C LEU A 111 -6.15 7.40 12.63
N THR A 112 -4.90 7.17 13.03
CA THR A 112 -4.55 6.84 14.41
C THR A 112 -4.51 8.12 15.24
N ALA A 113 -4.97 8.05 16.49
CA ALA A 113 -4.89 9.16 17.42
C ALA A 113 -3.44 9.63 17.58
N ALA A 114 -3.24 10.94 17.53
CA ALA A 114 -1.92 11.53 17.72
C ALA A 114 -1.44 11.35 19.17
N SER A 115 -0.14 11.12 19.34
CA SER A 115 0.44 11.10 20.69
C SER A 115 0.53 12.52 21.27
N PRO A 116 0.55 12.66 22.61
CA PRO A 116 0.77 13.97 23.25
C PRO A 116 2.08 14.64 22.83
N GLU A 117 3.11 13.85 22.54
CA GLU A 117 4.41 14.33 22.05
C GLU A 117 4.29 14.93 20.64
N GLN A 118 3.60 14.24 19.73
CA GLN A 118 3.36 14.72 18.36
C GLN A 118 2.52 16.00 18.33
N LEU A 119 1.53 16.09 19.24
CA LEU A 119 0.73 17.30 19.42
C LEU A 119 1.60 18.48 19.85
N ALA A 120 2.45 18.28 20.86
CA ALA A 120 3.34 19.32 21.38
C ALA A 120 4.39 19.78 20.36
N GLU A 121 4.94 18.85 19.56
CA GLU A 121 5.92 19.16 18.51
C GLU A 121 5.31 19.99 17.37
N THR A 122 4.09 19.63 16.94
CA THR A 122 3.46 20.24 15.77
C THR A 122 2.85 21.61 16.08
N LEU A 123 2.24 21.76 17.26
CA LEU A 123 1.41 22.91 17.61
C LEU A 123 2.08 23.84 18.62
N GLY A 124 3.21 23.44 19.20
CA GLY A 124 3.85 24.14 20.31
C GLY A 124 2.98 24.15 21.57
N ARG A 125 3.42 24.91 22.59
CA ARG A 125 2.61 25.17 23.81
C ARG A 125 1.49 26.19 23.56
N GLU A 126 1.67 27.08 22.59
CA GLU A 126 0.69 28.08 22.17
C GLU A 126 0.63 28.08 20.64
N THR A 127 -0.55 27.83 20.09
CA THR A 127 -0.77 27.86 18.65
C THR A 127 -1.13 29.29 18.24
N PRO A 128 -0.31 29.99 17.43
CA PRO A 128 -0.51 31.42 17.15
C PRO A 128 -1.67 31.70 16.16
N TYR A 129 -2.26 30.66 15.56
CA TYR A 129 -3.28 30.78 14.52
C TYR A 129 -4.67 30.41 15.03
N ALA A 130 -5.62 31.34 14.91
CA ALA A 130 -6.99 31.18 15.41
C ALA A 130 -7.75 30.05 14.71
N GLU A 131 -7.48 29.80 13.43
CA GLU A 131 -8.11 28.75 12.63
C GLU A 131 -7.79 27.35 13.18
N ILE A 132 -6.54 27.14 13.62
CA ILE A 132 -6.11 25.87 14.20
C ILE A 132 -6.73 25.68 15.59
N ALA A 133 -6.76 26.73 16.40
CA ALA A 133 -7.42 26.69 17.71
C ALA A 133 -8.92 26.41 17.59
N ALA A 134 -9.60 27.01 16.60
CA ALA A 134 -11.01 26.74 16.32
C ALA A 134 -11.24 25.29 15.89
N TYR A 135 -10.39 24.74 15.02
CA TYR A 135 -10.46 23.33 14.62
C TYR A 135 -10.25 22.40 15.81
N GLN A 136 -9.25 22.66 16.65
CA GLN A 136 -9.00 21.89 17.88
C GLN A 136 -10.21 21.91 18.82
N GLN A 137 -10.83 23.07 18.99
CA GLN A 137 -12.01 23.20 19.84
C GLN A 137 -13.21 22.42 19.29
N GLN A 138 -13.41 22.42 17.96
CA GLN A 138 -14.46 21.61 17.33
C GLN A 138 -14.21 20.11 17.51
N VAL A 139 -12.96 19.65 17.36
CA VAL A 139 -12.58 18.26 17.62
C VAL A 139 -12.79 17.88 19.09
N ALA A 140 -12.41 18.76 20.01
CA ALA A 140 -12.63 18.57 21.45
C ALA A 140 -14.13 18.54 21.80
N ALA A 141 -14.95 19.37 21.14
CA ALA A 141 -16.41 19.37 21.31
C ALA A 141 -17.06 18.07 20.82
N GLN A 142 -16.46 17.38 19.84
CA GLN A 142 -16.85 16.03 19.43
C GLN A 142 -16.39 14.94 20.42
N GLY A 143 -15.61 15.27 21.45
CA GLY A 143 -15.14 14.33 22.46
C GLY A 143 -14.08 13.34 21.97
N ARG A 144 -13.38 13.65 20.87
CA ARG A 144 -12.34 12.78 20.30
C ARG A 144 -10.96 13.46 20.31
N ALA A 145 -9.91 12.64 20.27
CA ALA A 145 -8.55 13.12 20.04
C ALA A 145 -8.35 13.48 18.55
N LEU A 146 -7.38 14.37 18.31
CA LEU A 146 -6.87 14.62 16.96
C LEU A 146 -6.18 13.37 16.42
N VAL A 147 -6.33 13.13 15.12
CA VAL A 147 -5.61 12.05 14.44
C VAL A 147 -4.35 12.57 13.75
N GLN A 148 -3.39 11.68 13.46
CA GLN A 148 -2.11 12.06 12.85
C GLN A 148 -2.28 12.80 11.51
N GLY A 149 -3.25 12.41 10.70
CA GLY A 149 -3.57 13.08 9.44
C GLY A 149 -4.04 14.53 9.61
N GLU A 150 -4.71 14.84 10.72
CA GLU A 150 -5.09 16.21 11.06
C GLU A 150 -3.88 17.04 11.47
N LEU A 151 -2.93 16.45 12.21
CA LEU A 151 -1.68 17.12 12.56
C LEU A 151 -0.80 17.41 11.34
N GLU A 152 -0.64 16.45 10.43
CA GLU A 152 0.11 16.67 9.20
C GLU A 152 -0.52 17.80 8.36
N MET A 153 -1.85 17.87 8.33
CA MET A 153 -2.56 18.91 7.63
C MET A 153 -2.37 20.28 8.29
N MET A 154 -2.45 20.34 9.62
CA MET A 154 -2.15 21.56 10.38
C MET A 154 -0.72 22.05 10.14
N GLN A 155 0.26 21.14 10.14
CA GLN A 155 1.66 21.46 9.86
C GLN A 155 1.83 22.07 8.46
N ARG A 156 1.23 21.45 7.43
CA ARG A 156 1.29 21.97 6.06
C ARG A 156 0.65 23.34 5.92
N TRP A 157 -0.46 23.56 6.62
CA TRP A 157 -1.13 24.86 6.61
C TRP A 157 -0.27 25.94 7.27
N ILE A 158 0.40 25.64 8.39
CA ILE A 158 1.35 26.55 9.06
C ILE A 158 2.51 26.90 8.12
N GLU A 159 3.09 25.91 7.44
CA GLU A 159 4.20 26.10 6.48
C GLU A 159 3.78 27.01 5.31
N GLN A 160 2.57 26.81 4.78
CA GLN A 160 2.01 27.63 3.70
C GLN A 160 1.76 29.07 4.14
N ARG A 161 1.23 29.29 5.35
CA ARG A 161 1.07 30.63 5.91
C ARG A 161 2.40 31.34 6.10
N ARG A 162 3.39 30.66 6.69
CA ARG A 162 4.72 31.23 6.91
C ARG A 162 5.42 31.65 5.62
N SER A 163 5.28 30.84 4.56
CA SER A 163 5.86 31.16 3.24
C SER A 163 5.10 32.26 2.49
N ALA A 164 3.82 32.47 2.78
CA ALA A 164 3.05 33.59 2.24
C ALA A 164 3.29 34.92 2.99
N GLU A 165 3.77 34.85 4.23
CA GLU A 165 4.09 36.00 5.08
C GLU A 165 5.55 36.48 4.93
N SER A 166 6.40 35.72 4.21
CA SER A 166 7.80 36.05 3.88
C SER A 166 7.96 36.69 2.51
#